data_AF-A0AAD8J475-F1
#
_entry.id   AF-A0AAD8J475-F1
#
_cell.length_a   1.000
_cell.length_b   1.000
_cell.length_c   1.000
_cell.angle_alpha   90.00
_cell.angle_beta   90.00
_cell.angle_gamma   90.00
#
_symmetry.space_group_name_H-M   'P 1'
#
loop_
_entity.id
_entity.type
_entity.pdbx_description
1 polymer ?
#
loop_
_entity_poly.entity_id
_entity_poly.type
_entity_poly.pdbx_seq_one_letter_code
_entity_poly.pdbx_strand_id
1 'polypeptide(L)'
;MTTSDVAQVVQKSTQLSGFTKPKILEDLKLEAVKFSETRTVLGKEAFDKSGLGSHRERRINNRSQDNISLAESGIGVTQENLDKLESVQLIFHRILKKQFLLYFMSDGRVYKVGESDVNLKSWEELEYVLYLLKVKNRYTHDVAQVLREKMLRSKAMLGGGVSSVYIPKYRDHTGNLVEMKKNSARFRTALNKKVLEFNLESDKAFYIRLGNEMNKNNIYSLRAAIYQIGEDEPELKELKKDMIAELDRAERKLLSDYIRTVPDIQEIQ
;
A
#
# COMPACT_ATOMS: atom_id res chain seq x y z
N MET A 1 -36.42 9.02 -53.94
CA MET A 1 -35.24 9.36 -53.11
C MET A 1 -35.72 9.58 -51.69
N THR A 2 -35.51 8.60 -50.82
CA THR A 2 -35.92 8.58 -49.41
C THR A 2 -34.67 8.66 -48.56
N THR A 3 -34.46 9.77 -47.86
CA THR A 3 -33.38 9.93 -46.88
C THR A 3 -33.93 9.60 -45.50
N SER A 4 -33.36 8.57 -44.88
CA SER A 4 -33.66 8.06 -43.56
C SER A 4 -32.92 8.87 -42.49
N ASP A 5 -33.66 9.35 -41.49
CA ASP A 5 -33.11 9.90 -40.25
C ASP A 5 -32.46 8.79 -39.43
N VAL A 6 -31.18 8.95 -39.11
CA VAL A 6 -30.47 8.09 -38.14
C VAL A 6 -30.40 8.84 -36.82
N ALA A 7 -31.23 8.41 -35.88
CA ALA A 7 -31.18 8.84 -34.49
C ALA A 7 -29.86 8.37 -33.85
N GLN A 8 -29.00 9.31 -33.46
CA GLN A 8 -27.85 9.04 -32.59
C GLN A 8 -28.33 8.86 -31.15
N VAL A 9 -28.31 7.62 -30.67
CA VAL A 9 -28.45 7.31 -29.24
C VAL A 9 -27.13 7.68 -28.55
N VAL A 10 -27.12 8.81 -27.85
CA VAL A 10 -26.05 9.18 -26.93
C VAL A 10 -26.12 8.24 -25.72
N GLN A 11 -25.26 7.22 -25.69
CA GLN A 11 -25.01 6.44 -24.48
C GLN A 11 -24.34 7.34 -23.44
N LYS A 12 -25.12 7.84 -22.47
CA LYS A 12 -24.58 8.38 -21.23
C LYS A 12 -23.88 7.25 -20.48
N SER A 13 -22.55 7.29 -20.40
CA SER A 13 -21.77 6.39 -19.56
C SER A 13 -22.13 6.64 -18.09
N THR A 14 -22.79 5.68 -17.46
CA THR A 14 -23.06 5.68 -16.03
C THR A 14 -21.72 5.65 -15.28
N GLN A 15 -21.38 6.71 -14.54
CA GLN A 15 -20.25 6.70 -13.62
C GLN A 15 -20.50 5.64 -12.54
N LEU A 16 -19.60 4.66 -12.45
CA LEU A 16 -19.56 3.74 -11.32
C LEU A 16 -19.01 4.49 -10.09
N SER A 17 -19.83 4.55 -9.05
CA SER A 17 -19.48 5.09 -7.72
C SER A 17 -18.31 4.31 -7.12
N GLY A 18 -17.15 4.95 -6.93
CA GLY A 18 -16.06 4.38 -6.12
C GLY A 18 -14.64 4.77 -6.54
N PHE A 19 -14.42 5.23 -7.78
CA PHE A 19 -13.08 5.60 -8.24
C PHE A 19 -13.06 7.07 -8.67
N THR A 20 -12.28 7.90 -7.97
CA THR A 20 -11.89 9.21 -8.49
C THR A 20 -10.85 9.02 -9.59
N LYS A 21 -11.10 9.56 -10.79
CA LYS A 21 -10.14 9.54 -11.90
C LYS A 21 -8.76 10.04 -11.42
N PRO A 22 -7.66 9.39 -11.82
CA PRO A 22 -6.34 9.90 -11.54
C PRO A 22 -6.17 11.27 -12.21
N LYS A 23 -5.70 12.26 -11.45
CA LYS A 23 -5.22 13.52 -12.03
C LYS A 23 -3.97 13.19 -12.84
N ILE A 24 -4.11 13.15 -14.16
CA ILE A 24 -2.97 13.17 -15.08
C ILE A 24 -2.38 14.58 -14.96
N LEU A 25 -1.13 14.69 -14.51
CA LEU A 25 -0.40 15.95 -14.57
C LEU A 25 0.06 16.12 -16.03
N GLU A 26 -0.78 16.75 -16.85
CA GLU A 26 -0.32 17.25 -18.15
C GLU A 26 0.63 18.44 -17.92
N ASP A 27 1.70 18.47 -18.71
CA ASP A 27 2.85 19.37 -18.60
C ASP A 27 2.47 20.84 -18.32
N LEU A 28 2.55 21.25 -17.06
CA LEU A 28 2.53 22.66 -16.69
C LEU A 28 3.91 23.24 -16.97
N LYS A 29 3.98 24.00 -18.07
CA LYS A 29 5.04 24.97 -18.38
C LYS A 29 5.37 25.77 -17.12
N LEU A 30 6.58 25.58 -16.61
CA LEU A 30 7.18 26.40 -15.57
C LEU A 30 7.42 27.81 -16.11
N GLU A 31 6.51 28.73 -15.83
CA GLU A 31 6.88 30.15 -15.74
C GLU A 31 7.62 30.36 -14.42
N ALA A 32 8.84 30.90 -14.55
CA ALA A 32 9.74 31.18 -13.46
C ALA A 32 9.17 32.29 -12.55
N VAL A 33 8.54 31.88 -11.44
CA VAL A 33 8.26 32.79 -10.33
C VAL A 33 9.48 32.82 -9.42
N LYS A 34 10.15 33.98 -9.41
CA LYS A 34 11.21 34.36 -8.48
C LYS A 34 10.68 34.49 -7.04
N PHE A 35 11.62 34.43 -6.09
CA PHE A 35 11.54 34.63 -4.63
C PHE A 35 11.22 33.37 -3.81
N SER A 36 11.87 33.09 -2.67
CA SER A 36 12.73 33.91 -1.80
C SER A 36 13.74 33.02 -1.06
N GLU A 37 14.89 33.61 -0.72
CA GLU A 37 15.99 33.04 0.07
C GLU A 37 15.52 32.22 1.28
N THR A 38 15.77 30.92 1.26
CA THR A 38 15.79 30.12 2.49
C THR A 38 17.13 30.33 3.19
N ARG A 39 17.08 31.09 4.29
CA ARG A 39 18.11 31.13 5.34
C ARG A 39 18.59 29.70 5.64
N THR A 40 19.83 29.42 5.30
CA THR A 40 20.60 28.32 5.86
C THR A 40 20.81 28.57 7.35
N VAL A 41 20.16 27.80 8.22
CA VAL A 41 20.58 27.65 9.60
C VAL A 41 21.28 26.29 9.72
N LEU A 42 22.61 26.35 9.64
CA LEU A 42 23.52 25.28 10.05
C LEU A 42 23.41 25.14 11.58
N GLY A 43 22.48 24.32 12.04
CA GLY A 43 22.42 23.88 13.44
C GLY A 43 23.37 22.71 13.66
N LYS A 44 24.59 22.98 14.15
CA LYS A 44 25.38 21.99 14.89
C LYS A 44 24.63 21.71 16.20
N GLU A 45 23.92 20.60 16.31
CA GLU A 45 23.39 20.16 17.61
C GLU A 45 24.41 19.28 18.32
N ALA A 46 24.74 19.72 19.54
CA ALA A 46 25.67 19.13 20.45
C ALA A 46 25.23 17.72 20.89
N PHE A 47 26.22 16.87 21.12
CA PHE A 47 26.08 15.55 21.72
C PHE A 47 25.77 15.72 23.22
N ASP A 48 24.49 15.74 23.60
CA ASP A 48 24.10 15.52 24.99
C ASP A 48 23.89 14.02 25.24
N LYS A 49 24.83 13.43 25.97
CA LYS A 49 24.77 12.08 26.51
C LYS A 49 24.02 12.12 27.84
N SER A 50 22.70 12.22 27.83
CA SER A 50 21.87 11.83 28.98
C SER A 50 20.40 11.72 28.59
N GLY A 51 19.72 10.69 29.10
CA GLY A 51 18.25 10.66 29.15
C GLY A 51 17.60 9.61 28.25
N LEU A 52 16.81 8.76 28.88
CA LEU A 52 15.99 7.68 28.34
C LEU A 52 15.24 8.03 27.05
N GLY A 53 15.05 7.01 26.22
CA GLY A 53 14.46 7.08 24.89
C GLY A 53 13.16 7.87 24.84
N SER A 54 13.23 9.03 24.20
CA SER A 54 12.07 9.64 23.55
C SER A 54 12.07 9.19 22.10
N HIS A 55 10.90 8.79 21.60
CA HIS A 55 10.64 8.58 20.18
C HIS A 55 11.09 9.81 19.39
N ARG A 56 12.32 9.79 18.88
CA ARG A 56 12.74 10.74 17.86
C ARG A 56 11.99 10.37 16.58
N GLU A 57 10.88 11.06 16.33
CA GLU A 57 10.36 11.23 14.98
C GLU A 57 11.53 11.75 14.13
N ARG A 58 12.10 10.86 13.32
CA ARG A 58 13.13 11.23 12.36
C ARG A 58 12.44 12.08 11.32
N ARG A 59 12.64 13.40 11.40
CA ARG A 59 12.22 14.33 10.34
C ARG A 59 12.97 13.95 9.06
N ILE A 60 12.31 13.20 8.18
CA ILE A 60 12.81 12.91 6.85
C ILE A 60 12.50 14.14 5.99
N ASN A 61 13.52 14.69 5.32
CA ASN A 61 13.36 15.72 4.30
C ASN A 61 12.65 15.13 3.06
N ASN A 62 11.36 14.83 3.19
CA ASN A 62 10.51 14.51 2.05
C ASN A 62 10.28 15.81 1.29
N ARG A 63 10.88 15.90 0.10
CA ARG A 63 10.64 17.02 -0.82
C ARG A 63 9.13 17.10 -1.08
N SER A 64 8.58 18.29 -0.93
CA SER A 64 7.14 18.59 -0.92
C SER A 64 6.44 18.45 -2.29
N GLN A 65 7.03 17.73 -3.24
CA GLN A 65 6.52 17.64 -4.62
C GLN A 65 5.95 16.26 -5.00
N ASP A 66 6.16 15.22 -4.18
CA ASP A 66 5.60 13.90 -4.46
C ASP A 66 4.21 13.73 -3.84
N ASN A 67 3.18 14.15 -4.58
CA ASN A 67 1.77 14.00 -4.20
C ASN A 67 1.29 12.53 -4.12
N ILE A 68 2.17 11.58 -4.46
CA ILE A 68 1.88 10.15 -4.55
C ILE A 68 2.62 9.38 -3.44
N SER A 69 3.43 10.04 -2.60
CA SER A 69 4.12 9.37 -1.48
C SER A 69 3.16 9.04 -0.34
N LEU A 70 3.42 7.92 0.33
CA LEU A 70 2.78 7.59 1.61
C LEU A 70 3.42 8.33 2.80
N ALA A 71 4.51 9.06 2.54
CA ALA A 71 5.22 9.81 3.55
C ALA A 71 4.72 11.27 3.60
N GLU A 72 4.52 11.78 4.81
CA GLU A 72 4.14 13.17 5.03
C GLU A 72 5.38 14.06 5.12
N SER A 73 5.28 15.28 4.62
CA SER A 73 6.40 16.24 4.67
C SER A 73 6.66 16.66 6.12
N GLY A 74 7.93 16.59 6.55
CA GLY A 74 8.34 16.92 7.91
C GLY A 74 8.07 15.83 8.97
N ILE A 75 7.13 14.91 8.72
CA ILE A 75 6.76 13.81 9.62
C ILE A 75 7.44 12.50 9.20
N GLY A 76 7.48 12.20 7.90
CA GLY A 76 7.97 10.93 7.37
C GLY A 76 6.85 9.91 7.14
N VAL A 77 7.19 8.63 7.11
CA VAL A 77 6.22 7.53 6.95
C VAL A 77 5.62 7.17 8.30
N THR A 78 4.30 7.17 8.38
CA THR A 78 3.52 6.71 9.54
C THR A 78 2.84 5.38 9.24
N GLN A 79 2.58 4.56 10.26
CA GLN A 79 1.90 3.28 10.05
C GLN A 79 0.49 3.49 9.49
N GLU A 80 -0.20 4.55 9.90
CA GLU A 80 -1.54 4.90 9.43
C GLU A 80 -1.57 5.19 7.93
N ASN A 81 -0.51 5.78 7.39
CA ASN A 81 -0.43 6.04 5.94
C ASN A 81 -0.07 4.79 5.16
N LEU A 82 0.78 3.92 5.71
CA LEU A 82 1.02 2.60 5.14
C LEU A 82 -0.26 1.75 5.12
N ASP A 83 -1.01 1.73 6.21
CA ASP A 83 -2.24 0.93 6.35
C ASP A 83 -3.38 1.37 5.40
N LYS A 84 -3.29 2.60 4.84
CA LYS A 84 -4.20 3.03 3.76
C LYS A 84 -3.89 2.38 2.42
N LEU A 85 -2.68 1.88 2.19
CA LEU A 85 -2.32 1.18 0.95
C LEU A 85 -2.80 -0.27 1.04
N GLU A 86 -3.91 -0.57 0.36
CA GLU A 86 -4.53 -1.90 0.39
C GLU A 86 -3.81 -2.90 -0.49
N SER A 87 -3.41 -2.49 -1.70
CA SER A 87 -2.81 -3.40 -2.68
C SER A 87 -1.83 -2.68 -3.60
N VAL A 88 -0.79 -3.41 -4.00
CA VAL A 88 0.17 -2.97 -5.02
C VAL A 88 0.12 -3.96 -6.18
N GLN A 89 -0.15 -3.46 -7.38
CA GLN A 89 -0.20 -4.29 -8.59
C GLN A 89 0.69 -3.71 -9.68
N LEU A 90 1.43 -4.58 -10.40
CA LEU A 90 2.21 -4.16 -11.56
C LEU A 90 1.36 -4.27 -12.82
N ILE A 91 1.31 -3.19 -13.60
CA ILE A 91 0.56 -3.14 -14.87
C ILE A 91 1.43 -2.68 -16.03
N PHE A 92 0.99 -2.98 -17.24
CA PHE A 92 1.58 -2.49 -18.48
C PHE A 92 0.66 -1.47 -19.16
N HIS A 93 1.20 -0.32 -19.51
CA HIS A 93 0.47 0.71 -20.23
C HIS A 93 0.69 0.57 -21.73
N ARG A 94 -0.35 0.20 -22.49
CA ARG A 94 -0.28 -0.15 -23.92
C ARG A 94 0.25 0.98 -24.80
N ILE A 95 -0.22 2.21 -24.56
CA ILE A 95 0.17 3.39 -25.33
C ILE A 95 1.61 3.81 -25.01
N LEU A 96 1.93 3.99 -23.73
CA LEU A 96 3.25 4.45 -23.29
C LEU A 96 4.34 3.38 -23.38
N LYS A 97 3.96 2.11 -23.60
CA LYS A 97 4.85 0.94 -23.60
C LYS A 97 5.74 0.85 -22.35
N LYS A 98 5.18 1.24 -21.20
CA LYS A 98 5.87 1.31 -19.90
C LYS A 98 5.10 0.55 -18.84
N GLN A 99 5.85 0.05 -17.86
CA GLN A 99 5.29 -0.59 -16.66
C GLN A 99 5.07 0.46 -15.57
N PHE A 100 4.01 0.27 -14.78
CA PHE A 100 3.71 1.12 -13.64
C PHE A 100 3.24 0.26 -12.48
N LEU A 101 3.57 0.68 -11.26
CA LEU A 101 2.95 0.17 -10.05
C LEU A 101 1.64 0.95 -9.82
N LEU A 102 0.57 0.23 -9.54
CA LEU A 102 -0.69 0.79 -9.06
C LEU A 102 -0.78 0.64 -7.55
N TYR A 103 -0.97 1.75 -6.85
CA TYR A 103 -1.23 1.79 -5.41
C TYR A 103 -2.73 1.98 -5.21
N PHE A 104 -3.40 0.94 -4.73
CA PHE A 104 -4.82 0.98 -4.39
C PHE A 104 -4.98 1.41 -2.94
N MET A 105 -5.60 2.57 -2.73
CA MET A 105 -5.82 3.14 -1.40
C MET A 105 -7.19 2.72 -0.86
N SER A 106 -7.32 2.63 0.46
CA SER A 106 -8.56 2.24 1.15
C SER A 106 -9.72 3.22 0.99
N ASP A 107 -9.44 4.43 0.53
CA ASP A 107 -10.46 5.44 0.18
C ASP A 107 -10.88 5.39 -1.31
N GLY A 108 -10.44 4.39 -2.05
CA GLY A 108 -10.76 4.20 -3.47
C GLY A 108 -9.88 4.99 -4.43
N ARG A 109 -8.92 5.80 -3.94
CA ARG A 109 -7.92 6.43 -4.80
C ARG A 109 -6.96 5.38 -5.36
N VAL A 110 -6.55 5.58 -6.60
CA VAL A 110 -5.53 4.75 -7.25
C VAL A 110 -4.41 5.65 -7.75
N TYR A 111 -3.20 5.41 -7.27
CA TYR A 111 -2.02 6.10 -7.77
C TYR A 111 -1.23 5.25 -8.75
N LYS A 112 -0.76 5.88 -9.81
CA LYS A 112 0.12 5.28 -10.81
C LYS A 112 1.55 5.76 -10.53
N VAL A 113 2.42 4.83 -10.15
CA VAL A 113 3.80 5.08 -9.74
C VAL A 113 4.74 4.53 -10.82
N GLY A 114 5.47 5.42 -11.48
CA GLY A 114 6.51 5.07 -12.44
C GLY A 114 7.87 4.86 -11.76
N GLU A 115 8.85 4.40 -12.52
CA GLU A 115 10.22 4.19 -12.06
C GLU A 115 10.89 5.47 -11.54
N SER A 116 10.60 6.63 -12.17
CA SER A 116 11.06 7.94 -11.70
C SER A 116 10.52 8.26 -10.30
N ASP A 117 9.27 7.89 -10.03
CA ASP A 117 8.58 8.22 -8.79
C ASP A 117 9.03 7.32 -7.64
N VAL A 118 9.40 6.06 -7.95
CA VAL A 118 10.06 5.15 -7.00
C VAL A 118 11.31 5.78 -6.38
N ASN A 119 12.04 6.59 -7.14
CA ASN A 119 13.25 7.23 -6.65
C ASN A 119 13.01 8.31 -5.60
N LEU A 120 11.79 8.83 -5.51
CA LEU A 120 11.36 9.87 -4.57
C LEU A 120 10.81 9.27 -3.27
N LYS A 121 10.57 7.96 -3.21
CA LYS A 121 9.99 7.31 -2.04
C LYS A 121 11.01 7.09 -0.94
N SER A 122 10.51 7.16 0.30
CA SER A 122 11.27 6.76 1.49
C SER A 122 11.53 5.26 1.50
N TRP A 123 12.55 4.80 2.23
CA TRP A 123 12.87 3.37 2.27
C TRP A 123 11.82 2.58 3.04
N GLU A 124 11.15 3.19 4.03
CA GLU A 124 10.05 2.59 4.79
C GLU A 124 8.84 2.31 3.88
N GLU A 125 8.50 3.27 3.01
CA GLU A 125 7.45 3.09 2.01
C GLU A 125 7.82 1.97 1.03
N LEU A 126 9.05 1.96 0.51
CA LEU A 126 9.51 0.91 -0.41
C LEU A 126 9.53 -0.47 0.24
N GLU A 127 9.90 -0.57 1.51
CA GLU A 127 9.87 -1.81 2.28
C GLU A 127 8.43 -2.34 2.42
N TYR A 128 7.47 -1.46 2.70
CA TYR A 128 6.05 -1.83 2.77
C TYR A 128 5.47 -2.22 1.40
N VAL A 129 5.81 -1.47 0.35
CA VAL A 129 5.42 -1.78 -1.03
C VAL A 129 5.95 -3.15 -1.45
N LEU A 130 7.20 -3.46 -1.11
CA LEU A 130 7.79 -4.79 -1.33
C LEU A 130 7.08 -5.90 -0.57
N TYR A 131 6.61 -5.63 0.65
CA TYR A 131 5.81 -6.55 1.43
C TYR A 131 4.46 -6.86 0.78
N LEU A 132 3.84 -5.86 0.14
CA LEU A 132 2.55 -6.01 -0.56
C LEU A 132 2.69 -6.59 -1.98
N LEU A 133 3.80 -6.34 -2.65
CA LEU A 133 4.02 -6.74 -4.05
C LEU A 133 4.17 -8.27 -4.17
N LYS A 134 3.17 -8.91 -4.77
CA LYS A 134 3.20 -10.35 -5.05
C LYS A 134 4.09 -10.64 -6.27
N VAL A 135 5.24 -11.26 -6.03
CA VAL A 135 6.14 -11.72 -7.09
C VAL A 135 5.58 -13.01 -7.71
N LYS A 136 5.02 -12.91 -8.92
CA LYS A 136 4.36 -14.02 -9.63
C LYS A 136 5.05 -14.42 -10.94
N ASN A 137 5.72 -13.46 -11.57
CA ASN A 137 6.39 -13.62 -12.86
C ASN A 137 7.71 -12.83 -12.90
N ARG A 138 8.46 -12.98 -14.00
CA ARG A 138 9.74 -12.31 -14.20
C ARG A 138 9.64 -10.78 -14.09
N TYR A 139 8.59 -10.16 -14.62
CA TYR A 139 8.44 -8.70 -14.57
C TYR A 139 8.25 -8.19 -13.13
N THR A 140 7.38 -8.84 -12.35
CA THR A 140 7.21 -8.50 -10.93
C THR A 140 8.48 -8.77 -10.11
N HIS A 141 9.25 -9.79 -10.48
CA HIS A 141 10.55 -10.07 -9.88
C HIS A 141 11.56 -8.96 -10.16
N ASP A 142 11.69 -8.54 -11.42
CA ASP A 142 12.63 -7.51 -11.86
C ASP A 142 12.30 -6.17 -11.17
N VAL A 143 11.02 -5.79 -11.10
CA VAL A 143 10.58 -4.59 -10.37
C VAL A 143 10.85 -4.71 -8.87
N ALA A 144 10.57 -5.87 -8.25
CA ALA A 144 10.89 -6.09 -6.85
C ALA A 144 12.40 -5.98 -6.58
N GLN A 145 13.25 -6.43 -7.50
CA GLN A 145 14.70 -6.27 -7.37
C GLN A 145 15.11 -4.79 -7.41
N VAL A 146 14.58 -4.00 -8.35
CA VAL A 146 14.82 -2.55 -8.42
C VAL A 146 14.41 -1.85 -7.13
N LEU A 147 13.22 -2.16 -6.61
CA LEU A 147 12.73 -1.62 -5.34
C LEU A 147 13.65 -1.99 -4.17
N ARG A 148 14.10 -3.25 -4.08
CA ARG A 148 15.03 -3.72 -3.04
C ARG A 148 16.36 -2.99 -3.11
N GLU A 149 16.96 -2.89 -4.30
CA GLU A 149 18.23 -2.19 -4.48
C GLU A 149 18.13 -0.73 -4.05
N LYS A 150 17.05 -0.05 -4.43
CA LYS A 150 16.79 1.34 -4.03
C LYS A 150 16.61 1.48 -2.52
N MET A 151 15.82 0.60 -1.92
CA MET A 151 15.60 0.55 -0.48
C MET A 151 16.93 0.35 0.27
N LEU A 152 17.76 -0.62 -0.16
CA LEU A 152 19.05 -0.92 0.46
C LEU A 152 20.05 0.23 0.34
N ARG A 153 20.14 0.87 -0.82
CA ARG A 153 20.98 2.08 -1.00
C ARG A 153 20.54 3.19 -0.05
N SER A 154 19.23 3.39 0.10
CA SER A 154 18.67 4.41 1.00
C SER A 154 18.91 4.09 2.48
N LYS A 155 18.75 2.83 2.89
CA LYS A 155 19.08 2.36 4.25
C LYS A 155 20.56 2.53 4.57
N ALA A 156 21.44 2.18 3.62
CA ALA A 156 22.90 2.28 3.79
C ALA A 156 23.35 3.73 4.00
N MET A 157 22.76 4.70 3.29
CA MET A 157 23.05 6.12 3.50
C MET A 157 22.66 6.63 4.90
N LEU A 158 21.70 5.98 5.56
CA LEU A 158 21.21 6.33 6.89
C LEU A 158 21.85 5.50 8.01
N GLY A 159 22.90 4.72 7.71
CA GLY A 159 23.59 3.87 8.68
C GLY A 159 22.77 2.65 9.13
N GLY A 160 21.70 2.30 8.41
CA GLY A 160 20.89 1.13 8.69
C GLY A 160 21.49 -0.15 8.09
N GLY A 161 21.76 -1.15 8.92
CA GLY A 161 22.26 -2.47 8.54
C GLY A 161 21.17 -3.54 8.47
N VAL A 162 21.32 -4.40 7.45
CA VAL A 162 20.62 -5.67 7.12
C VAL A 162 19.11 -5.59 6.83
N SER A 163 18.76 -6.14 5.66
CA SER A 163 17.41 -6.36 5.16
C SER A 163 16.65 -7.39 5.99
N SER A 164 15.95 -6.97 7.04
CA SER A 164 14.90 -7.81 7.64
C SER A 164 13.67 -7.83 6.73
N VAL A 165 12.91 -8.93 6.78
CA VAL A 165 11.56 -8.97 6.21
C VAL A 165 10.70 -7.94 6.95
N TYR A 166 9.88 -7.19 6.23
CA TYR A 166 8.95 -6.24 6.84
C TYR A 166 8.06 -6.95 7.88
N ILE A 167 7.96 -6.36 9.07
CA ILE A 167 7.09 -6.82 10.15
C ILE A 167 5.91 -5.85 10.24
N PRO A 168 4.68 -6.27 9.91
CA PRO A 168 3.49 -5.44 10.08
C PRO A 168 3.30 -4.98 11.52
N LYS A 169 2.74 -3.79 11.69
CA LYS A 169 2.51 -3.16 12.99
C LYS A 169 1.05 -2.76 13.13
N TYR A 170 0.60 -2.62 14.37
CA TYR A 170 -0.72 -2.12 14.72
C TYR A 170 -0.66 -1.35 16.03
N ARG A 171 -1.73 -0.63 16.37
CA ARG A 171 -1.83 0.05 17.68
C ARG A 171 -2.40 -0.89 18.73
N ASP A 172 -1.73 -0.97 19.87
CA ASP A 172 -2.24 -1.68 21.04
C ASP A 172 -3.33 -0.86 21.77
N HIS A 173 -3.89 -1.43 22.83
CA HIS A 173 -4.87 -0.80 23.73
C HIS A 173 -4.40 0.50 24.39
N THR A 174 -3.09 0.73 24.48
CA THR A 174 -2.49 1.98 25.00
C THR A 174 -2.21 3.00 23.89
N GLY A 175 -2.49 2.66 22.63
CA GLY A 175 -2.22 3.48 21.46
C GLY A 175 -0.77 3.38 20.95
N ASN A 176 0.06 2.52 21.53
CA ASN A 176 1.45 2.33 21.11
C ASN A 176 1.53 1.45 19.86
N LEU A 177 2.48 1.75 18.98
CA LEU A 177 2.76 0.90 17.81
C LEU A 177 3.51 -0.36 18.24
N VAL A 178 2.88 -1.50 18.04
CA VAL A 178 3.41 -2.83 18.36
C VAL A 178 3.52 -3.68 17.10
N GLU A 179 4.53 -4.53 17.05
CA GLU A 179 4.73 -5.47 15.96
C GLU A 179 3.70 -6.61 16.04
N MET A 180 3.18 -7.02 14.89
CA MET A 180 2.33 -8.20 14.80
C MET A 180 3.15 -9.45 15.14
N LYS A 181 2.66 -10.22 16.11
CA LYS A 181 3.25 -11.50 16.49
C LYS A 181 2.73 -12.61 15.58
N LYS A 182 3.61 -13.37 14.94
CA LYS A 182 3.22 -14.61 14.23
C LYS A 182 2.60 -15.61 15.20
N ASN A 183 1.76 -16.51 14.69
CA ASN A 183 1.11 -17.59 15.45
C ASN A 183 0.29 -17.08 16.66
N SER A 184 -0.24 -15.86 16.58
CA SER A 184 -1.05 -15.25 17.65
C SER A 184 -2.55 -15.28 17.36
N ALA A 185 -2.95 -15.60 16.14
CA ALA A 185 -4.36 -15.74 15.79
C ALA A 185 -4.94 -17.03 16.38
N ARG A 186 -6.17 -16.96 16.90
CA ARG A 186 -6.84 -18.09 17.55
C ARG A 186 -8.31 -18.18 17.16
N PHE A 187 -8.84 -19.39 17.14
CA PHE A 187 -10.27 -19.58 16.98
C PHE A 187 -11.03 -19.11 18.22
N ARG A 188 -12.16 -18.45 18.01
CA ARG A 188 -13.12 -18.11 19.06
C ARG A 188 -14.52 -18.36 18.53
N THR A 189 -15.43 -18.71 19.44
CA THR A 189 -16.86 -18.77 19.13
C THR A 189 -17.50 -17.47 19.58
N ALA A 190 -18.10 -16.73 18.66
CA ALA A 190 -18.85 -15.51 18.94
C ALA A 190 -20.23 -15.62 18.26
N LEU A 191 -21.31 -15.40 19.01
CA LEU A 191 -22.70 -15.49 18.51
C LEU A 191 -22.99 -16.82 17.78
N ASN A 192 -22.55 -17.95 18.37
CA ASN A 192 -22.65 -19.30 17.78
C ASN A 192 -21.99 -19.45 16.39
N LYS A 193 -21.08 -18.55 16.03
CA LYS A 193 -20.27 -18.64 14.82
C LYS A 193 -18.80 -18.75 15.18
N LYS A 194 -18.08 -19.60 14.45
CA LYS A 194 -16.63 -19.70 14.54
C LYS A 194 -16.00 -18.49 13.85
N VAL A 195 -15.20 -17.74 14.59
CA VAL A 195 -14.44 -16.58 14.11
C VAL A 195 -12.97 -16.78 14.40
N LEU A 196 -12.10 -16.12 13.62
CA LEU A 196 -10.68 -16.06 13.93
C LEU A 196 -10.39 -14.70 14.58
N GLU A 197 -9.90 -14.72 15.82
CA GLU A 197 -9.48 -13.55 16.57
C GLU A 197 -7.99 -13.29 16.32
N PHE A 198 -7.62 -12.03 16.08
CA PHE A 198 -6.26 -11.60 15.76
C PHE A 198 -5.97 -10.20 16.35
N ASN A 199 -4.70 -9.77 16.40
CA ASN A 199 -4.25 -8.55 17.08
C ASN A 199 -4.75 -8.45 18.55
N LEU A 200 -4.45 -9.49 19.35
CA LEU A 200 -4.98 -9.64 20.71
C LEU A 200 -4.65 -8.49 21.68
N GLU A 201 -3.60 -7.71 21.41
CA GLU A 201 -3.15 -6.61 22.29
C GLU A 201 -3.81 -5.26 21.92
N SER A 202 -4.62 -5.24 20.86
CA SER A 202 -5.40 -4.08 20.42
C SER A 202 -6.56 -3.80 21.37
N ASP A 203 -6.92 -2.51 21.52
CA ASP A 203 -8.11 -2.06 22.27
C ASP A 203 -9.39 -2.78 21.82
N LYS A 204 -9.45 -3.09 20.53
CA LYS A 204 -10.51 -3.89 19.91
C LYS A 204 -9.90 -5.14 19.34
N ALA A 205 -10.29 -6.28 19.87
CA ALA A 205 -9.99 -7.57 19.25
C ALA A 205 -10.58 -7.58 17.84
N PHE A 206 -9.72 -7.83 16.86
CA PHE A 206 -10.16 -7.93 15.48
C PHE A 206 -10.60 -9.35 15.18
N TYR A 207 -11.70 -9.48 14.43
CA TYR A 207 -12.30 -10.77 14.11
C TYR A 207 -12.47 -10.93 12.60
N ILE A 208 -12.05 -12.08 12.07
CA ILE A 208 -12.41 -12.53 10.72
C ILE A 208 -13.59 -13.48 10.84
N ARG A 209 -14.66 -13.14 10.13
CA ARG A 209 -15.78 -14.05 9.93
C ARG A 209 -15.39 -15.12 8.92
N LEU A 210 -15.61 -16.39 9.25
CA LEU A 210 -15.14 -17.54 8.48
C LEU A 210 -16.20 -18.05 7.49
N GLY A 211 -15.78 -18.95 6.59
CA GLY A 211 -16.65 -19.56 5.58
C GLY A 211 -17.16 -18.55 4.55
N ASN A 212 -18.45 -18.60 4.23
CA ASN A 212 -19.06 -17.74 3.21
C ASN A 212 -19.03 -16.24 3.53
N GLU A 213 -18.72 -15.85 4.77
CA GLU A 213 -18.62 -14.44 5.19
C GLU A 213 -17.20 -13.88 5.07
N MET A 214 -16.22 -14.70 4.67
CA MET A 214 -14.81 -14.30 4.55
C MET A 214 -14.61 -13.16 3.54
N ASN A 215 -15.39 -13.16 2.46
CA ASN A 215 -15.40 -12.16 1.40
C ASN A 215 -15.89 -10.77 1.84
N LYS A 216 -16.46 -10.64 3.05
CA LYS A 216 -16.90 -9.35 3.61
C LYS A 216 -15.82 -8.65 4.42
N ASN A 217 -14.70 -9.32 4.70
CA ASN A 217 -13.60 -8.71 5.43
C ASN A 217 -12.78 -7.84 4.48
N ASN A 218 -12.27 -6.71 4.98
CA ASN A 218 -11.39 -5.85 4.20
C ASN A 218 -10.01 -6.50 3.99
N ILE A 219 -9.29 -6.04 2.97
CA ILE A 219 -7.98 -6.56 2.56
C ILE A 219 -6.97 -6.50 3.71
N TYR A 220 -6.96 -5.38 4.45
CA TYR A 220 -6.07 -5.19 5.60
C TYR A 220 -6.27 -6.27 6.67
N SER A 221 -7.53 -6.50 7.10
CA SER A 221 -7.86 -7.48 8.13
C SER A 221 -7.50 -8.89 7.68
N LEU A 222 -7.78 -9.25 6.43
CA LEU A 222 -7.38 -10.55 5.87
C LEU A 222 -5.87 -10.72 5.93
N ARG A 223 -5.10 -9.72 5.51
CA ARG A 223 -3.63 -9.77 5.48
C ARG A 223 -3.02 -9.85 6.89
N ALA A 224 -3.52 -9.04 7.82
CA ALA A 224 -3.10 -9.07 9.22
C ALA A 224 -3.35 -10.44 9.85
N ALA A 225 -4.55 -11.00 9.64
CA ALA A 225 -4.88 -12.33 10.13
C ALA A 225 -4.02 -13.42 9.47
N ILE A 226 -3.82 -13.41 8.15
CA ILE A 226 -2.92 -14.36 7.43
C ILE A 226 -1.51 -14.34 8.02
N TYR A 227 -0.99 -13.17 8.38
CA TYR A 227 0.33 -13.03 8.99
C TYR A 227 0.40 -13.69 10.38
N GLN A 228 -0.69 -13.63 11.16
CA GLN A 228 -0.77 -14.10 12.54
C GLN A 228 -1.22 -15.56 12.67
N ILE A 229 -1.73 -16.19 11.61
CA ILE A 229 -2.10 -17.61 11.60
C ILE A 229 -0.85 -18.49 11.54
N GLY A 230 -0.75 -19.40 12.52
CA GLY A 230 0.27 -20.45 12.55
C GLY A 230 -0.03 -21.61 11.61
N GLU A 231 0.98 -22.44 11.37
CA GLU A 231 0.88 -23.60 10.47
C GLU A 231 0.94 -24.94 11.22
N ASP A 232 0.97 -24.90 12.54
CA ASP A 232 1.14 -26.07 13.42
C ASP A 232 -0.15 -26.91 13.50
N GLU A 233 -1.32 -26.27 13.38
CA GLU A 233 -2.62 -26.95 13.36
C GLU A 233 -3.13 -27.13 11.93
N PRO A 234 -3.56 -28.35 11.53
CA PRO A 234 -4.10 -28.59 10.18
C PRO A 234 -5.28 -27.68 9.82
N GLU A 235 -6.15 -27.37 10.79
CA GLU A 235 -7.30 -26.51 10.58
C GLU A 235 -6.89 -25.05 10.30
N LEU A 236 -5.92 -24.53 11.05
CA LEU A 236 -5.36 -23.19 10.80
C LEU A 236 -4.63 -23.11 9.46
N LYS A 237 -3.94 -24.19 9.08
CA LYS A 237 -3.24 -24.28 7.79
C LYS A 237 -4.22 -24.24 6.61
N GLU A 238 -5.31 -24.99 6.65
CA GLU A 238 -6.35 -24.93 5.62
C GLU A 238 -7.04 -23.56 5.61
N LEU A 239 -7.40 -23.02 6.77
CA LEU A 239 -7.97 -21.67 6.86
C LEU A 239 -7.06 -20.61 6.25
N LYS A 240 -5.75 -20.68 6.50
CA LYS A 240 -4.76 -19.75 5.94
C LYS A 240 -4.78 -19.80 4.41
N LYS A 241 -4.90 -20.98 3.79
CA LYS A 241 -5.03 -21.12 2.34
C LYS A 241 -6.31 -20.47 1.82
N ASP A 242 -7.44 -20.71 2.48
CA ASP A 242 -8.73 -20.11 2.11
C ASP A 242 -8.68 -18.58 2.18
N MET A 243 -8.07 -18.04 3.25
CA MET A 243 -7.90 -16.60 3.43
C MET A 243 -6.96 -15.99 2.38
N ILE A 244 -5.88 -16.68 2.02
CA ILE A 244 -4.99 -16.26 0.93
C ILE A 244 -5.76 -16.22 -0.39
N ALA A 245 -6.58 -17.23 -0.68
CA ALA A 245 -7.39 -17.26 -1.89
C ALA A 245 -8.43 -16.14 -1.94
N GLU A 246 -9.07 -15.82 -0.79
CA GLU A 246 -10.00 -14.69 -0.69
C GLU A 246 -9.28 -13.35 -0.85
N LEU A 247 -8.11 -13.18 -0.22
CA LEU A 247 -7.27 -12.00 -0.38
C LEU A 247 -6.86 -11.81 -1.86
N ASP A 248 -6.43 -12.87 -2.53
CA ASP A 248 -6.11 -12.84 -3.97
C ASP A 248 -7.32 -12.44 -4.81
N ARG A 249 -8.52 -12.94 -4.48
CA ARG A 249 -9.77 -12.58 -5.16
C ARG A 249 -10.10 -11.10 -4.97
N ALA A 250 -10.00 -10.59 -3.74
CA ALA A 250 -10.28 -9.19 -3.43
C ALA A 250 -9.32 -8.24 -4.16
N GLU A 251 -8.02 -8.53 -4.15
CA GLU A 251 -7.02 -7.73 -4.86
C GLU A 251 -7.19 -7.78 -6.39
N ARG A 252 -7.47 -8.97 -6.96
CA ARG A 252 -7.74 -9.09 -8.40
C ARG A 252 -9.00 -8.34 -8.80
N LYS A 253 -10.01 -8.29 -7.93
CA LYS A 253 -11.22 -7.52 -8.18
C LYS A 253 -10.91 -6.02 -8.28
N LEU A 254 -10.09 -5.47 -7.38
CA LEU A 254 -9.63 -4.07 -7.46
C LEU A 254 -8.96 -3.79 -8.82
N LEU A 255 -8.04 -4.66 -9.24
CA LEU A 255 -7.36 -4.51 -10.52
C LEU A 255 -8.32 -4.62 -11.71
N SER A 256 -9.20 -5.61 -11.71
CA SER A 256 -10.17 -5.83 -12.80
C SER A 256 -11.13 -4.67 -12.93
N ASP A 257 -11.67 -4.17 -11.82
CA ASP A 257 -12.58 -3.03 -11.78
C ASP A 257 -11.86 -1.77 -12.29
N TYR A 258 -10.60 -1.55 -11.91
CA TYR A 258 -9.81 -0.43 -12.41
C TYR A 258 -9.50 -0.53 -13.92
N ILE A 259 -9.07 -1.69 -14.42
CA ILE A 259 -8.78 -1.90 -15.86
C ILE A 259 -10.01 -1.63 -16.73
N ARG A 260 -11.21 -2.00 -16.26
CA ARG A 260 -12.47 -1.69 -16.96
C ARG A 260 -12.71 -0.20 -17.14
N THR A 261 -12.16 0.63 -16.25
CA THR A 261 -12.28 2.10 -16.33
C THR A 261 -11.15 2.75 -17.14
N VAL A 262 -10.04 2.04 -17.38
CA VAL A 262 -8.85 2.57 -18.07
C VAL A 262 -8.38 1.59 -19.17
N PRO A 263 -8.86 1.73 -20.42
CA PRO A 263 -8.68 0.73 -21.48
C PRO A 263 -7.23 0.55 -21.94
N ASP A 264 -6.37 1.54 -21.70
CA ASP A 264 -4.96 1.53 -22.11
C ASP A 264 -4.06 0.73 -21.17
N ILE A 265 -4.62 0.17 -20.10
CA ILE A 265 -3.90 -0.61 -19.10
C ILE A 265 -4.15 -2.11 -19.32
N GLN A 266 -3.09 -2.90 -19.14
CA GLN A 266 -3.13 -4.36 -19.14
C GLN A 266 -2.54 -4.89 -17.84
N GLU A 267 -3.14 -5.94 -17.32
CA GLU A 267 -2.51 -6.80 -16.34
C GLU A 267 -1.30 -7.49 -16.96
N ILE A 268 -0.21 -7.58 -16.20
CA ILE A 268 0.98 -8.33 -16.60
C ILE A 268 0.79 -9.77 -16.14
N GLN A 269 0.70 -10.70 -17.10
CA GLN A 269 0.65 -12.13 -16.85
C GLN A 269 2.05 -12.70 -16.64
#